data_AF-A0A5C8MW53-F1
#
_entry.id   AF-A0A5C8MW53-F1
#
_cell.length_a   1.000
_cell.length_b   1.000
_cell.length_c   1.000
_cell.angle_alpha   90.00
_cell.angle_beta   90.00
_cell.angle_gamma   90.00
#
_symmetry.space_group_name_H-M   'P 1'
#
loop_
_entity.id
_entity.type
_entity.pdbx_description
1 polymer ?
#
loop_
_entity_poly.entity_id
_entity_poly.type
_entity_poly.pdbx_seq_one_letter_code
_entity_poly.pdbx_strand_id
1 'polypeptide(L)'
;MKIHHIGPMNVNPYERQFNKVERQVPSTRKKDQVEISEAAKELQEASKWESARQEKVERLKQQVQNGTYTIDPKAIAKSIIEYYRKQ
;
A
#
# COMPACT_ATOMS: atom_id res chain seq x y z
N MET A 1 3.90 46.41 -58.83
CA MET A 1 4.46 45.56 -57.75
C MET A 1 4.80 46.44 -56.56
N LYS A 2 4.31 46.11 -55.37
CA LYS A 2 4.72 46.75 -54.10
C LYS A 2 5.69 45.82 -53.38
N ILE A 3 6.88 46.33 -53.05
CA ILE A 3 7.90 45.58 -52.32
C ILE A 3 7.89 46.12 -50.89
N HIS A 4 7.69 45.25 -49.91
CA HIS A 4 7.77 45.61 -48.49
C HIS A 4 9.19 45.37 -47.99
N HIS A 5 9.76 46.37 -47.30
CA HIS A 5 11.05 46.21 -46.64
C HIS A 5 10.88 45.27 -45.43
N ILE A 6 11.73 44.25 -45.33
CA ILE A 6 11.81 43.41 -44.13
C ILE A 6 12.95 43.99 -43.30
N GLY A 7 12.61 44.71 -42.23
CA GLY A 7 13.60 45.23 -41.28
C GLY A 7 14.31 44.08 -40.53
N PRO A 8 15.47 44.34 -39.90
CA PRO A 8 16.21 43.30 -39.19
C PRO A 8 15.33 42.68 -38.10
N MET A 9 15.14 41.36 -38.16
CA MET A 9 14.46 40.60 -37.11
C MET A 9 15.22 40.82 -35.80
N ASN A 10 14.60 41.57 -34.88
CA ASN A 10 15.14 41.85 -33.57
C ASN A 10 14.98 40.61 -32.69
N VAL A 11 15.83 39.60 -32.92
CA VAL A 11 15.88 38.38 -32.10
C VAL A 11 16.81 38.62 -30.93
N ASN A 12 16.26 39.12 -29.81
CA ASN A 12 17.00 39.26 -28.55
C ASN A 12 17.46 37.87 -28.05
N PRO A 13 18.76 37.57 -28.01
CA PRO A 13 19.26 36.26 -27.57
C PRO A 13 19.01 36.02 -26.07
N TYR A 14 18.83 37.08 -25.28
CA TYR A 14 18.60 37.02 -23.83
C TYR A 14 17.18 36.56 -23.45
N GLU A 15 16.15 36.87 -24.27
CA GLU A 15 14.78 36.39 -24.02
C GLU A 15 14.68 34.85 -24.14
N ARG A 16 15.54 34.24 -24.97
CA ARG A 16 15.57 32.79 -25.15
C ARG A 16 16.16 32.06 -23.92
N GLN A 17 16.97 32.74 -23.12
CA GLN A 17 17.53 32.15 -21.90
C GLN A 17 16.50 32.10 -20.77
N PHE A 18 15.67 33.15 -20.60
CA PHE A 18 14.58 33.15 -19.63
C PHE A 18 13.57 32.03 -19.89
N ASN A 19 13.17 31.83 -21.15
CA ASN A 19 12.24 30.75 -21.55
C ASN A 19 12.81 29.33 -21.36
N LYS A 20 14.13 29.18 -21.18
CA LYS A 20 14.78 27.88 -20.96
C LYS A 20 14.75 27.46 -19.49
N VAL A 21 14.63 28.40 -18.57
CA VAL A 21 14.55 28.14 -17.12
C VAL A 21 13.17 27.59 -16.73
N GLU A 22 12.10 28.02 -17.40
CA GLU A 22 10.73 27.54 -17.13
C GLU A 22 10.45 26.12 -17.66
N ARG A 23 11.28 25.59 -18.58
CA ARG A 23 11.16 24.20 -19.07
C ARG A 23 11.99 23.21 -18.28
N GLN A 24 12.25 23.46 -17.00
CA GLN A 24 12.59 22.38 -16.09
C GLN A 24 11.30 21.61 -15.77
N VAL A 25 10.95 20.69 -16.66
CA VAL A 25 9.99 19.62 -16.37
C VAL A 25 10.42 19.03 -15.02
N PRO A 26 9.57 19.04 -13.99
CA PRO A 26 9.93 18.43 -12.72
C PRO A 26 10.25 16.98 -13.03
N SER A 27 11.53 16.62 -12.93
CA SER A 27 11.96 15.23 -12.91
C SER A 27 11.22 14.61 -11.74
N THR A 28 10.11 13.94 -12.03
CA THR A 28 9.43 13.03 -11.11
C THR A 28 10.43 11.93 -10.84
N ARG A 29 11.33 12.17 -9.87
CA ARG A 29 12.15 11.12 -9.28
C ARG A 29 11.15 10.06 -8.86
N LYS A 30 11.21 8.90 -9.51
CA LYS A 30 10.42 7.73 -9.14
C LYS A 30 10.73 7.52 -7.65
N LYS A 31 9.76 7.83 -6.80
CA LYS A 31 9.85 7.51 -5.38
C LYS A 31 9.58 6.03 -5.29
N ASP A 32 10.38 5.32 -4.52
CA ASP A 32 10.08 3.94 -4.19
C ASP A 32 8.75 3.94 -3.45
N GLN A 33 7.74 3.28 -4.03
CA GLN A 33 6.41 3.15 -3.46
C GLN A 33 6.16 1.67 -3.20
N VAL A 34 5.79 1.36 -1.96
CA VAL A 34 5.38 0.01 -1.55
C VAL A 34 3.86 0.00 -1.56
N GLU A 35 3.26 -0.71 -2.51
CA GLU A 35 1.81 -0.94 -2.57
C GLU A 35 1.49 -2.39 -2.16
N ILE A 36 0.38 -2.56 -1.43
CA ILE A 36 -0.14 -3.89 -1.12
C ILE A 36 -0.72 -4.47 -2.42
N SER A 37 -0.21 -5.63 -2.84
CA SER A 37 -0.69 -6.35 -4.03
C SER A 37 -2.20 -6.57 -3.99
N GLU A 38 -2.86 -6.45 -5.14
CA GLU A 38 -4.29 -6.73 -5.29
C GLU A 38 -4.66 -8.13 -4.79
N ALA A 39 -3.82 -9.14 -5.09
CA ALA A 39 -3.98 -10.49 -4.58
C ALA A 39 -3.92 -10.58 -3.04
N ALA A 40 -3.10 -9.75 -2.39
CA ALA A 40 -3.02 -9.69 -0.93
C ALA A 40 -4.29 -9.04 -0.32
N LYS A 41 -4.88 -8.06 -1.01
CA LYS A 41 -6.16 -7.46 -0.61
C LYS A 41 -7.30 -8.47 -0.73
N GLU A 42 -7.35 -9.23 -1.83
CA GLU A 42 -8.33 -10.31 -2.01
C GLU A 42 -8.20 -11.40 -0.94
N LEU A 43 -6.97 -11.79 -0.56
CA LEU A 43 -6.75 -12.73 0.53
C LEU A 43 -7.17 -12.16 1.90
N GLN A 44 -7.09 -10.83 2.10
CA GLN A 44 -7.59 -10.18 3.31
C GLN A 44 -9.13 -10.23 3.40
N GLU A 45 -9.84 -10.24 2.27
CA GLU A 45 -11.30 -10.42 2.24
C GLU A 45 -11.75 -11.83 2.67
N ALA A 46 -10.82 -12.79 2.81
CA ALA A 46 -11.09 -14.07 3.47
C ALA A 46 -11.51 -13.89 4.95
N SER A 47 -11.46 -12.67 5.51
CA SER A 47 -12.03 -12.20 6.79
C SER A 47 -13.49 -12.57 7.07
N LYS A 48 -14.20 -13.22 6.13
CA LYS A 48 -15.53 -13.84 6.34
C LYS A 48 -15.61 -14.86 7.49
N TRP A 49 -14.50 -15.29 8.07
CA TRP A 49 -14.44 -16.16 9.25
C TRP A 49 -14.77 -15.45 10.58
N GLU A 50 -15.00 -14.13 10.56
CA GLU A 50 -15.26 -13.31 11.76
C GLU A 50 -16.44 -13.84 12.59
N SER A 51 -17.53 -14.31 11.96
CA SER A 51 -18.71 -14.81 12.68
C SER A 51 -18.42 -16.13 13.41
N ALA A 52 -17.78 -17.10 12.73
CA ALA A 52 -17.37 -18.35 13.34
C ALA A 52 -16.33 -18.14 14.46
N ARG A 53 -15.50 -17.10 14.33
CA ARG A 53 -14.57 -16.68 15.38
C ARG A 53 -15.31 -16.10 16.59
N GLN A 54 -16.31 -15.25 16.37
CA GLN A 54 -17.10 -14.64 17.44
C GLN A 54 -17.80 -15.71 18.30
N GLU A 55 -18.47 -16.67 17.67
CA GLU A 55 -19.15 -17.77 18.39
C GLU A 55 -18.14 -18.58 19.24
N LYS A 56 -16.98 -18.91 18.67
CA LYS A 56 -15.92 -19.63 19.39
C LYS A 56 -15.43 -18.83 20.60
N VAL A 57 -15.25 -17.52 20.45
CA VAL A 57 -14.79 -16.64 21.54
C VAL A 57 -15.83 -16.55 22.64
N GLU A 58 -17.11 -16.42 22.32
CA GLU A 58 -18.19 -16.38 23.31
C GLU A 58 -18.28 -17.66 24.13
N ARG A 59 -18.20 -18.83 23.48
CA ARG A 59 -18.15 -20.13 24.17
C ARG A 59 -16.97 -20.23 25.12
N LEU A 60 -15.79 -19.79 24.70
CA LEU A 60 -14.60 -19.77 25.56
C LEU A 60 -14.77 -18.82 26.75
N LYS A 61 -15.33 -17.63 26.54
CA LYS A 61 -15.62 -16.68 27.62
C LYS A 61 -16.54 -17.29 28.68
N GLN A 62 -17.61 -17.97 28.25
CA GLN A 62 -18.53 -18.65 29.17
C GLN A 62 -17.82 -19.76 29.98
N GLN A 63 -16.98 -20.57 29.34
CA GLN A 63 -16.21 -21.62 30.03
C GLN A 63 -15.23 -21.05 31.06
N VAL A 64 -14.59 -19.93 30.75
CA VAL A 64 -13.68 -19.24 31.68
C VAL A 64 -14.45 -18.65 32.86
N GLN A 65 -15.58 -17.98 32.62
CA GLN A 65 -16.43 -17.42 33.67
C GLN A 65 -16.99 -18.50 34.61
N ASN A 66 -17.40 -19.64 34.05
CA ASN A 66 -17.94 -20.76 34.81
C ASN A 66 -16.85 -21.63 35.47
N GLY A 67 -15.57 -21.31 35.27
CA GLY A 67 -14.44 -22.08 35.82
C GLY A 67 -14.27 -23.48 35.22
N THR A 68 -14.96 -23.79 34.12
CA THR A 68 -14.89 -25.11 33.45
C THR A 68 -13.84 -25.17 32.35
N TYR A 69 -13.13 -24.07 32.10
CA TYR A 69 -12.05 -24.02 31.13
C TYR A 69 -10.84 -24.81 31.63
N THR A 70 -10.57 -25.95 30.98
CA THR A 70 -9.41 -26.79 31.29
C THR A 70 -8.26 -26.46 30.34
N ILE A 71 -7.11 -26.09 30.92
CA ILE A 71 -5.89 -25.85 30.16
C ILE A 71 -5.28 -27.20 29.79
N ASP A 72 -5.08 -27.45 28.49
CA ASP A 72 -4.35 -28.63 28.01
C ASP A 72 -2.94 -28.24 27.54
N PRO A 73 -1.89 -28.56 28.32
CA PRO A 73 -0.50 -28.27 27.96
C PRO A 73 -0.05 -28.94 26.65
N LYS A 74 -0.58 -30.13 26.33
CA LYS A 74 -0.23 -30.85 25.09
C LYS A 74 -0.80 -30.13 23.88
N ALA A 75 -2.05 -29.66 23.97
CA ALA A 75 -2.68 -28.87 22.91
C ALA A 75 -1.92 -27.55 22.67
N ILE A 76 -1.44 -26.90 23.73
CA ILE A 76 -0.62 -25.68 23.62
C ILE A 76 0.71 -25.96 22.93
N ALA A 77 1.45 -26.98 23.37
CA ALA A 77 2.71 -27.33 22.73
C ALA A 77 2.53 -27.68 21.25
N LYS A 78 1.46 -28.43 20.93
CA LYS A 78 1.12 -28.79 19.55
C LYS A 78 0.81 -27.56 18.70
N SER A 79 0.02 -26.61 19.19
CA SER A 79 -0.34 -25.41 18.41
C SER A 79 0.86 -24.51 18.13
N ILE A 80 1.78 -24.38 19.09
CA ILE A 80 3.04 -23.65 18.90
C ILE A 80 3.87 -24.32 17.80
N ILE A 81 4.04 -25.64 17.87
CA ILE A 81 4.81 -26.37 16.86
C ILE A 81 4.16 -26.26 15.48
N GLU A 82 2.83 -26.44 15.38
CA GLU A 82 2.11 -26.32 14.11
C GLU A 82 2.21 -24.92 13.51
N TYR A 83 2.16 -23.87 14.31
CA TYR A 83 2.28 -22.49 13.83
C TYR A 83 3.66 -22.20 13.23
N TYR A 84 4.73 -22.63 13.90
CA TYR A 84 6.09 -22.31 13.47
C TYR A 84 6.69 -23.32 12.48
N ARG A 85 6.26 -24.59 12.49
CA ARG A 85 6.79 -25.61 11.57
C ARG A 85 6.09 -25.67 10.22
N LYS A 86 4.88 -25.12 10.09
CA LYS A 86 4.09 -25.21 8.86
C LYS A 86 4.38 -24.05 7.87
N GLN A 87 5.60 -23.50 7.92
CA GLN A 87 6.12 -22.60 6.88
C GLN A 87 6.51 -23.38 5.63
#